data_AF-A0A0S7XPD9-F1
#
_entry.id   AF-A0A0S7XPD9-F1
#
_cell.length_a   1.000
_cell.length_b   1.000
_cell.length_c   1.000
_cell.angle_alpha   90.00
_cell.angle_beta   90.00
_cell.angle_gamma   90.00
#
_symmetry.space_group_name_H-M   'P 1'
#
loop_
_entity.id
_entity.type
_entity.pdbx_description
1 polymer ?
#
loop_
_entity_poly.entity_id
_entity_poly.type
_entity_poly.pdbx_seq_one_letter_code
_entity_poly.pdbx_strand_id
1 'polypeptide(L)' 'TRESKAKEVDEAVSLIAEIDEKIPLVLQPVTPHGPVKHRPNPEQIMAFHTIARRKLKRVKVIPQVHKIFGVL' A
#
# COMPACT_ATOMS: atom_id res chain seq x y z
N THR A 1 11.13 10.75 -5.64
CA THR A 1 10.80 9.52 -4.89
C THR A 1 10.48 8.43 -5.89
N ARG A 2 10.88 7.17 -5.64
CA ARG A 2 10.62 6.05 -6.57
C ARG A 2 9.15 5.63 -6.49
N GLU A 3 8.50 5.46 -7.64
CA GLU A 3 7.14 4.92 -7.71
C GLU A 3 7.15 3.40 -7.46
N SER A 4 6.21 2.92 -6.64
CA SER A 4 6.01 1.49 -6.42
C SER A 4 5.39 0.84 -7.64
N LYS A 5 5.92 -0.31 -8.06
CA LYS A 5 5.41 -1.10 -9.19
C LYS A 5 4.55 -2.26 -8.68
N ALA A 6 3.58 -2.69 -9.50
CA ALA A 6 2.71 -3.82 -9.20
C ALA A 6 3.49 -5.11 -8.86
N LYS A 7 4.60 -5.37 -9.55
CA LYS A 7 5.47 -6.53 -9.28
C LYS A 7 6.10 -6.48 -7.89
N GLU A 8 6.57 -5.30 -7.46
CA GLU A 8 7.17 -5.13 -6.13
C GLU A 8 6.12 -5.36 -5.03
N VAL A 9 4.88 -4.91 -5.26
CA VAL A 9 3.76 -5.19 -4.35
C VAL A 9 3.45 -6.69 -4.31
N ASP A 10 3.40 -7.36 -5.47
CA ASP A 10 3.12 -8.79 -5.54
C ASP A 10 4.18 -9.64 -4.80
N GLU A 11 5.45 -9.29 -4.94
CA GLU A 11 6.58 -9.90 -4.24
C GLU A 11 6.49 -9.69 -2.73
N ALA A 12 6.25 -8.45 -2.29
CA ALA A 12 6.08 -8.15 -0.86
C ALA A 12 4.91 -8.91 -0.23
N VAL A 13 3.80 -9.02 -0.96
CA VAL A 13 2.62 -9.77 -0.52
C VAL A 13 2.92 -11.28 -0.44
N SER A 14 3.67 -11.85 -1.39
CA SER A 14 4.11 -13.26 -1.32
C SER A 14 4.85 -13.54 -0.03
N LEU A 15 5.82 -12.69 0.33
CA LEU A 15 6.62 -12.86 1.54
C LEU A 15 5.76 -12.87 2.81
N ILE A 16 4.71 -12.06 2.87
CA ILE A 16 3.77 -12.04 4.01
C ILE A 16 2.94 -13.33 4.01
N ALA A 17 2.43 -13.73 2.84
CA ALA A 17 1.55 -14.90 2.70
C ALA A 17 2.27 -16.23 2.99
N GLU A 18 3.58 -16.31 2.72
CA GLU A 18 4.43 -17.45 3.10
C GLU A 18 4.48 -17.68 4.61
N ILE A 19 4.31 -16.62 5.41
CA ILE A 19 4.26 -16.70 6.87
C ILE A 19 2.85 -17.05 7.35
N ASP A 20 1.85 -16.21 7.04
CA ASP A 20 0.43 -16.47 7.30
C ASP A 20 -0.45 -15.49 6.50
N GLU A 21 -1.33 -16.02 5.65
CA GLU A 21 -2.31 -15.26 4.85
C GLU A 21 -3.28 -14.40 5.69
N LYS A 22 -3.38 -14.64 7.00
CA LYS A 22 -4.24 -13.89 7.93
C LYS A 22 -3.57 -12.62 8.48
N ILE A 23 -2.26 -12.44 8.26
CA ILE A 23 -1.56 -11.22 8.67
C ILE A 23 -2.22 -10.02 7.97
N PRO A 24 -2.65 -8.99 8.72
CA PRO A 24 -3.28 -7.83 8.13
C PRO A 24 -2.26 -6.96 7.39
N LEU A 25 -2.54 -6.66 6.12
CA LEU A 25 -1.81 -5.66 5.35
C LEU A 25 -2.60 -4.37 5.25
N VAL A 26 -1.97 -3.25 5.60
CA VAL A 26 -2.53 -1.90 5.45
C VAL A 26 -1.72 -1.15 4.40
N LEU A 27 -2.36 -0.86 3.26
CA LEU A 27 -1.81 0.02 2.23
C LEU A 27 -2.10 1.47 2.60
N GLN A 28 -1.06 2.29 2.73
CA GLN A 28 -1.18 3.71 3.00
C GLN A 28 -0.64 4.56 1.85
N PRO A 29 -1.52 5.06 0.95
CA PRO A 29 -1.11 5.91 -0.16
C PRO A 29 -0.30 7.11 0.31
N VAL A 30 0.84 7.35 -0.33
CA VAL A 30 1.69 8.49 0.03
C VAL A 30 0.93 9.80 -0.15
N THR A 31 1.00 10.66 0.86
CA THR A 31 0.47 12.02 0.80
C THR A 31 1.56 12.96 0.27
N PRO A 32 1.27 13.84 -0.71
CA PRO A 32 2.26 14.76 -1.25
C PRO A 32 2.88 15.63 -0.17
N HIS A 33 4.21 15.55 -0.04
CA HIS A 33 4.98 16.33 0.92
C HIS A 33 6.45 16.40 0.47
N GLY A 34 7.07 17.59 0.60
CA GLY A 34 8.47 17.83 0.22
C GLY A 34 8.77 17.42 -1.24
N PRO A 35 9.65 16.43 -1.47
CA PRO A 35 10.03 15.95 -2.81
C PRO A 35 8.97 15.06 -3.48
N VAL A 36 7.97 14.55 -2.74
CA VAL A 36 6.85 13.80 -3.31
C VAL A 36 5.79 14.79 -3.76
N LYS A 37 5.61 14.91 -5.08
CA LYS A 37 4.64 15.87 -5.67
C LYS A 37 3.27 15.27 -5.95
N HIS A 38 3.18 13.95 -6.08
CA HIS A 38 1.95 13.26 -6.46
C HIS A 38 1.66 12.08 -5.54
N ARG A 39 0.38 11.89 -5.27
CA ARG A 39 -0.17 10.67 -4.68
C ARG A 39 -0.49 9.68 -5.79
N PRO A 40 -0.47 8.37 -5.53
CA PRO A 40 -1.00 7.40 -6.48
C PRO A 40 -2.46 7.69 -6.80
N ASN A 41 -2.85 7.46 -8.05
CA ASN A 41 -4.23 7.61 -8.47
C ASN A 41 -5.11 6.45 -7.94
N PRO A 42 -6.45 6.61 -7.94
CA PRO A 42 -7.36 5.56 -7.46
C PRO A 42 -7.16 4.21 -8.14
N GLU A 43 -6.85 4.20 -9.44
CA GLU A 43 -6.66 2.99 -10.24
C GLU A 43 -5.43 2.20 -9.79
N GLN A 44 -4.31 2.88 -9.51
CA GLN A 44 -3.09 2.30 -8.97
C GLN A 44 -3.33 1.71 -7.57
N ILE A 45 -4.03 2.45 -6.71
CA ILE A 45 -4.38 1.98 -5.36
C ILE A 45 -5.24 0.71 -5.46
N MET A 46 -6.24 0.71 -6.33
CA MET A 46 -7.13 -0.44 -6.55
C MET A 46 -6.36 -1.64 -7.12
N ALA A 47 -5.43 -1.42 -8.06
CA ALA A 47 -4.58 -2.47 -8.61
C ALA A 47 -3.74 -3.14 -7.52
N PHE A 48 -3.09 -2.35 -6.65
CA PHE A 48 -2.29 -2.88 -5.54
C PHE A 48 -3.14 -3.62 -4.52
N HIS A 49 -4.32 -3.08 -4.17
CA HIS A 49 -5.25 -3.76 -3.29
C HIS A 49 -5.71 -5.10 -3.86
N THR A 50 -6.04 -5.13 -5.16
CA THR A 50 -6.47 -6.34 -5.87
C THR A 50 -5.37 -7.39 -5.88
N ILE A 51 -4.13 -7.00 -6.19
CA ILE A 51 -2.95 -7.88 -6.16
C ILE A 51 -2.78 -8.48 -4.76
N ALA A 52 -2.78 -7.63 -3.73
CA ALA A 52 -2.63 -8.08 -2.35
C ALA A 52 -3.74 -9.04 -1.89
N ARG A 53 -4.99 -8.75 -2.27
CA ARG A 53 -6.18 -9.55 -1.91
C ARG A 53 -6.18 -10.95 -2.50
N ARG A 54 -5.40 -11.20 -3.55
CA ARG A 54 -5.27 -12.56 -4.14
C ARG A 54 -4.53 -13.52 -3.22
N LYS A 55 -3.68 -13.02 -2.31
CA LYS A 55 -2.81 -13.83 -1.44
C LYS A 55 -3.08 -13.61 0.05
N LEU A 56 -3.62 -12.46 0.45
CA LEU A 56 -3.90 -12.13 1.86
C LEU A 56 -5.40 -11.95 2.14
N LYS A 57 -5.84 -12.49 3.27
CA LYS A 57 -7.24 -12.46 3.72
C LYS A 57 -7.68 -11.08 4.20
N ARG A 58 -6.75 -10.26 4.72
CA ARG A 58 -7.04 -8.98 5.36
C ARG A 58 -6.20 -7.87 4.74
N VAL A 59 -6.76 -7.18 3.76
CA VAL A 59 -6.11 -6.03 3.11
C VAL A 59 -7.00 -4.80 3.25
N LYS A 60 -6.44 -3.72 3.81
CA LYS A 60 -7.11 -2.43 3.98
C LYS A 60 -6.32 -1.35 3.24
N VAL A 61 -7.03 -0.33 2.74
CA VAL A 61 -6.44 0.91 2.28
C VAL A 61 -6.87 2.00 3.25
N ILE A 62 -5.90 2.69 3.86
CA ILE A 62 -6.14 3.77 4.83
C ILE A 62 -5.24 4.94 4.44
N PRO A 63 -5.67 6.21 4.48
CA PRO A 63 -4.78 7.34 4.21
C PRO A 63 -3.58 7.40 5.18
N GLN A 64 -2.56 8.19 4.85
CA GLN A 64 -1.48 8.52 5.80
C GLN A 64 -1.99 9.51 6.86
N VAL A 65 -2.68 8.97 7.85
CA VAL A 65 -3.38 9.73 8.90
C VAL A 65 -2.43 10.64 9.68
N HIS A 66 -1.19 10.20 9.95
CA HIS A 66 -0.20 11.01 10.68
C HIS A 66 0.13 12.33 9.94
N LYS A 67 0.20 12.32 8.60
CA LYS A 67 0.38 13.53 7.78
C LYS A 67 -0.85 14.45 7.83
N ILE A 68 -2.04 13.89 7.93
CA ILE A 68 -3.29 14.66 8.05
C ILE A 68 -3.37 15.34 9.41
N PHE A 69 -2.96 14.65 10.48
CA PHE A 69 -2.99 15.17 11.84
C PHE A 69 -1.79 16.04 12.22
N GLY A 70 -0.81 16.21 11.33
CA GLY A 70 0.39 17.00 11.61
C GLY A 70 1.31 16.39 12.67
N VAL A 71 1.17 15.09 12.94
CA VAL A 71 2.08 14.32 13.80
C VAL A 71 3.10 13.60 12.92
N LEU A 72 4.38 13.82 13.22
CA LEU A 72 5.51 13.23 12.50
C LEU A 72 6.00 11.96 13.19
#